data_AF-A0A9W9IAZ5-F1
#
_entry.id   AF-A0A9W9IAZ5-F1
#
_cell.length_a   1.000
_cell.length_b   1.000
_cell.length_c   1.000
_cell.angle_alpha   90.00
_cell.angle_beta   90.00
_cell.angle_gamma   90.00
#
_symmetry.space_group_name_H-M   'P 1'
#
loop_
_entity.id
_entity.type
_entity.pdbx_description
1 polymer ?
#
loop_
_entity_poly.entity_id
_entity_poly.type
_entity_poly.pdbx_seq_one_letter_code
_entity_poly.pdbx_strand_id
1 'polypeptide(L)'
;MPNGNDSPDRQGLKRPLSRTTPPELAHGSLFQAPSPPGPSPQPGFNIMRLEGIEQHSDEGKTRIMNSIADDMSATFRCIAHHMREGNLDDRHVDGMNSTLENICDANVKYRLKLEHQVERLRTQRRLMRQEYRGFAREIDTMGQRYRGKVQSLASQVKDLQKEVALLTGEKGLLRQFWEEQSQREKMAIGRCVSEERATDEGYNAQGPEGDADEAWEEESDHQE
;
A
#
# COMPACT_ATOMS: atom_id res chain seq x y z
N MET A 1 17.02 -20.52 18.82
CA MET A 1 16.00 -20.34 19.86
C MET A 1 14.64 -20.73 19.28
N PRO A 2 14.14 -21.95 19.55
CA PRO A 2 12.79 -22.37 19.21
C PRO A 2 11.80 -21.99 20.34
N ASN A 3 10.51 -22.22 20.10
CA ASN A 3 9.32 -22.00 20.96
C ASN A 3 8.54 -20.72 20.59
N GLY A 4 7.22 -20.73 20.46
CA GLY A 4 6.24 -21.78 20.69
C GLY A 4 4.90 -21.41 20.06
N ASN A 5 4.13 -22.45 19.74
CA ASN A 5 2.69 -22.41 19.51
C ASN A 5 1.99 -21.62 20.61
N ASP A 6 0.93 -20.90 20.27
CA ASP A 6 -0.30 -20.89 21.07
C ASP A 6 -1.50 -20.52 20.20
N SER A 7 -2.30 -21.54 19.86
CA SER A 7 -3.69 -21.40 19.44
C SER A 7 -4.56 -21.32 20.70
N PRO A 8 -5.51 -20.37 20.80
CA PRO A 8 -6.55 -20.46 21.80
C PRO A 8 -7.79 -21.16 21.25
N ASP A 9 -8.28 -22.03 22.13
CA ASP A 9 -9.41 -22.94 22.01
C ASP A 9 -10.78 -22.29 21.83
N ARG A 10 -11.61 -23.15 21.24
CA ARG A 10 -13.07 -23.25 21.30
C ARG A 10 -13.73 -22.71 22.59
N GLN A 11 -14.72 -21.85 22.39
CA GLN A 11 -15.92 -21.77 23.22
C GLN A 11 -17.12 -21.89 22.26
N GLY A 12 -18.07 -22.82 22.36
CA GLY A 12 -18.57 -23.49 23.55
C GLY A 12 -19.94 -22.98 24.01
N LEU A 13 -20.78 -22.41 23.13
CA LEU A 13 -22.15 -22.03 23.50
C LEU A 13 -23.11 -23.23 23.42
N LYS A 14 -23.23 -23.91 24.56
CA LYS A 14 -24.40 -24.72 24.92
C LYS A 14 -25.57 -23.78 25.20
N ARG A 15 -26.73 -23.99 24.59
CA ARG A 15 -28.02 -23.47 25.09
C ARG A 15 -29.06 -24.59 25.21
N PRO A 16 -29.93 -24.49 26.22
CA PRO A 16 -30.59 -25.64 26.85
C PRO A 16 -31.85 -26.11 26.12
N LEU A 17 -32.02 -27.42 26.11
CA LEU A 17 -33.27 -28.12 25.83
C LEU A 17 -34.31 -27.72 26.88
N SER A 18 -35.34 -26.99 26.45
CA SER A 18 -36.55 -26.80 27.26
C SER A 18 -37.65 -27.69 26.72
N ARG A 19 -38.06 -28.60 27.59
CA ARG A 19 -39.10 -29.61 27.44
C ARG A 19 -40.44 -28.93 27.69
N THR A 20 -41.31 -28.86 26.69
CA THR A 20 -42.73 -28.51 26.88
C THR A 20 -43.59 -29.63 26.32
N THR A 21 -44.49 -30.08 27.19
CA THR A 21 -45.50 -31.14 27.06
C THR A 21 -46.47 -30.87 25.88
N PRO A 22 -47.09 -31.93 25.31
CA PRO A 22 -47.90 -31.84 24.10
C PRO A 22 -49.36 -31.47 24.40
N PRO A 23 -50.03 -30.65 23.58
CA PRO A 23 -51.48 -30.54 23.60
C PRO A 23 -52.11 -31.71 22.83
N GLU A 24 -52.80 -32.53 23.61
CA GLU A 24 -54.06 -33.24 23.38
C GLU A 24 -54.60 -33.36 21.93
N LEU A 25 -54.85 -34.62 21.57
CA LEU A 25 -55.49 -35.10 20.35
C LEU A 25 -56.92 -34.54 20.21
N ALA A 26 -57.10 -33.59 19.29
CA ALA A 26 -58.40 -33.35 18.68
C ALA A 26 -58.48 -34.15 17.38
N HIS A 27 -59.27 -35.22 17.42
CA HIS A 27 -59.66 -36.03 16.26
C HIS A 27 -60.28 -35.14 15.16
N GLY A 28 -59.55 -34.96 14.06
CA GLY A 28 -60.02 -34.32 12.84
C GLY A 28 -59.64 -35.17 11.64
N SER A 29 -60.62 -35.95 11.17
CA SER A 29 -60.68 -36.74 9.94
C SER A 29 -59.60 -36.45 8.88
N LEU A 30 -58.70 -37.41 8.68
CA LEU A 30 -57.61 -37.38 7.68
C LEU A 30 -57.98 -38.11 6.38
N PHE A 31 -59.25 -38.00 5.96
CA PHE A 31 -59.68 -38.34 4.61
C PHE A 31 -60.21 -37.08 3.94
N GLN A 32 -59.27 -36.26 3.46
CA GLN A 32 -59.57 -35.19 2.53
C GLN A 32 -59.70 -35.83 1.14
N ALA A 33 -60.90 -35.79 0.59
CA ALA A 33 -61.18 -36.17 -0.80
C ALA A 33 -60.22 -35.43 -1.76
N PRO A 34 -59.89 -36.01 -2.93
CA PRO A 34 -59.05 -35.31 -3.90
C PRO A 34 -59.72 -34.00 -4.30
N SER A 35 -59.10 -32.89 -3.92
CA SER A 35 -59.49 -31.57 -4.38
C SER A 35 -59.39 -31.53 -5.90
N PRO A 36 -60.31 -30.83 -6.60
CA PRO A 36 -60.24 -30.68 -8.05
C PRO A 36 -58.87 -30.12 -8.46
N PRO A 37 -58.38 -30.43 -9.67
CA PRO A 37 -57.09 -29.94 -10.13
C PRO A 37 -57.11 -28.41 -10.02
N GLY A 38 -56.31 -27.89 -9.09
CA GLY A 38 -56.05 -26.46 -9.01
C GLY A 38 -55.54 -25.97 -10.37
N PRO A 39 -55.71 -24.66 -10.66
CA PRO A 39 -55.30 -24.11 -11.94
C PRO A 39 -53.87 -24.57 -12.25
N SER A 40 -53.73 -25.23 -13.40
CA SER A 40 -52.43 -25.67 -13.92
C SER A 40 -51.45 -24.50 -13.81
N PRO A 41 -50.22 -24.71 -13.31
CA PRO A 41 -49.25 -23.64 -13.16
C PRO A 41 -49.11 -22.91 -14.50
N GLN A 42 -49.53 -21.64 -14.54
CA GLN A 42 -49.46 -20.85 -15.76
C GLN A 42 -47.97 -20.66 -16.12
N PRO A 43 -47.54 -21.04 -17.33
CA PRO A 43 -46.20 -20.70 -17.81
C PRO A 43 -46.00 -19.18 -17.76
N GLY A 44 -45.04 -18.68 -16.99
CA GLY A 44 -44.73 -17.24 -16.93
C GLY A 44 -44.16 -16.71 -15.61
N PHE A 45 -44.37 -17.40 -14.49
CA PHE A 45 -43.91 -16.91 -13.17
C PHE A 45 -42.40 -16.71 -13.07
N ASN A 46 -41.60 -17.63 -13.63
CA ASN A 46 -40.14 -17.52 -13.62
C ASN A 46 -39.62 -16.40 -14.52
N ILE A 47 -40.30 -16.13 -15.64
CA ILE A 47 -39.91 -15.05 -16.57
C ILE A 47 -40.14 -13.68 -15.92
N MET A 48 -41.28 -13.49 -15.25
CA MET A 48 -41.56 -12.24 -14.52
C MET A 48 -40.54 -11.99 -13.40
N ARG A 49 -40.08 -13.05 -12.74
CA ARG A 49 -39.05 -12.94 -11.69
C ARG A 49 -37.66 -12.61 -12.21
N LEU A 50 -37.40 -12.87 -13.49
CA LEU A 50 -36.15 -12.50 -14.17
C LEU A 50 -36.23 -11.08 -14.77
N GLU A 51 -37.42 -10.47 -14.82
CA GLU A 51 -37.60 -9.12 -15.33
C GLU A 51 -36.83 -8.12 -14.45
N GLY A 52 -35.96 -7.32 -15.07
CA GLY A 52 -35.14 -6.35 -14.34
C GLY A 52 -34.05 -6.97 -13.46
N ILE A 53 -33.64 -8.23 -13.69
CA ILE A 53 -32.57 -8.88 -12.91
C ILE A 53 -31.26 -8.09 -12.91
N GLU A 54 -30.97 -7.34 -13.97
CA GLU A 54 -29.77 -6.49 -14.07
C GLU A 54 -29.77 -5.36 -13.03
N GLN A 55 -30.96 -4.85 -12.69
CA GLN A 55 -31.17 -3.72 -11.77
C GLN A 55 -31.11 -4.14 -10.30
N HIS A 56 -31.06 -5.44 -10.02
CA HIS A 56 -31.01 -5.97 -8.66
C HIS A 56 -29.56 -5.96 -8.12
N SER A 57 -29.42 -5.83 -6.80
CA SER A 57 -28.15 -6.06 -6.10
C SER A 57 -27.71 -7.52 -6.26
N ASP A 58 -26.42 -7.82 -6.04
CA ASP A 58 -25.90 -9.18 -6.15
C ASP A 58 -26.60 -10.16 -5.19
N GLU A 59 -26.95 -9.70 -4.00
CA GLU A 59 -27.76 -10.45 -3.03
C GLU A 59 -29.18 -10.72 -3.56
N GLY A 60 -29.80 -9.71 -4.18
CA GLY A 60 -31.12 -9.82 -4.82
C GLY A 60 -31.11 -10.80 -5.99
N LYS A 61 -30.10 -10.71 -6.86
CA LYS A 61 -29.85 -11.67 -7.96
C LYS A 61 -29.71 -13.08 -7.42
N THR A 62 -28.91 -13.26 -6.37
CA THR A 62 -28.70 -14.58 -5.73
C THR A 62 -30.01 -15.16 -5.18
N ARG A 63 -30.82 -14.34 -4.49
CA ARG A 63 -32.13 -14.79 -3.98
C ARG A 63 -33.09 -15.18 -5.09
N ILE A 64 -33.16 -14.38 -6.17
CA ILE A 64 -34.00 -14.70 -7.32
C ILE A 64 -33.55 -16.01 -7.96
N MET A 65 -32.25 -16.17 -8.24
CA MET A 65 -31.71 -17.38 -8.85
C MET A 65 -31.95 -18.61 -7.97
N ASN A 66 -31.76 -18.52 -6.65
CA ASN A 66 -32.03 -19.63 -5.73
C ASN A 66 -33.50 -20.03 -5.76
N SER A 67 -34.43 -19.08 -5.71
CA SER A 67 -35.85 -19.44 -5.74
C SER A 67 -36.30 -19.95 -7.13
N ILE A 68 -35.63 -19.59 -8.24
CA ILE A 68 -35.86 -20.23 -9.55
C ILE A 68 -35.33 -21.67 -9.51
N ALA A 69 -34.17 -21.89 -8.92
CA ALA A 69 -33.59 -23.22 -8.77
C ALA A 69 -34.48 -24.13 -7.89
N ASP A 70 -35.11 -23.58 -6.86
CA ASP A 70 -36.10 -24.30 -6.04
C ASP A 70 -37.32 -24.73 -6.87
N ASP A 71 -37.86 -23.82 -7.68
CA ASP A 71 -38.99 -24.11 -8.59
C ASP A 71 -38.61 -25.20 -9.60
N MET A 72 -37.44 -25.08 -10.26
CA MET A 72 -36.92 -26.11 -11.16
C MET A 72 -36.78 -27.46 -10.44
N SER A 73 -36.24 -27.46 -9.22
CA SER A 73 -36.06 -28.68 -8.41
C SER A 73 -37.40 -29.33 -8.03
N ALA A 74 -38.45 -28.54 -7.79
CA ALA A 74 -39.79 -29.04 -7.56
C ALA A 74 -40.38 -29.64 -8.85
N THR A 75 -40.21 -28.96 -10.00
CA THR A 75 -40.63 -29.45 -11.31
C THR A 75 -39.96 -30.78 -11.66
N PHE A 76 -38.63 -30.89 -11.52
CA PHE A 76 -37.90 -32.14 -11.76
C PHE A 76 -38.37 -33.29 -10.88
N ARG A 77 -38.67 -33.01 -9.60
CA ARG A 77 -39.23 -34.02 -8.68
C ARG A 77 -40.61 -34.48 -9.12
N CYS A 78 -41.47 -33.58 -9.57
CA CYS A 78 -42.80 -33.91 -10.08
C CYS A 78 -42.73 -34.76 -11.34
N ILE A 79 -41.86 -34.38 -12.29
CA ILE A 79 -41.63 -35.15 -13.52
C ILE A 79 -41.11 -36.55 -13.21
N ALA A 80 -40.10 -36.67 -12.34
CA ALA A 80 -39.56 -37.96 -11.93
C ALA A 80 -40.62 -38.86 -11.28
N HIS A 81 -41.56 -38.27 -10.52
CA HIS A 81 -42.69 -39.00 -9.95
C HIS A 81 -43.61 -39.54 -11.05
N HIS A 82 -44.03 -38.69 -12.00
CA HIS A 82 -44.89 -39.12 -13.11
C HIS A 82 -44.22 -40.09 -14.08
N MET A 83 -42.90 -40.00 -14.30
CA MET A 83 -42.14 -41.01 -15.05
C MET A 83 -42.17 -42.37 -14.35
N ARG A 84 -41.99 -42.40 -13.01
CA ARG A 84 -42.05 -43.65 -12.23
C ARG A 84 -43.41 -44.32 -12.30
N GLU A 85 -44.47 -43.54 -12.37
CA GLU A 85 -45.85 -44.02 -12.51
C GLU A 85 -46.19 -44.47 -13.94
N GLY A 86 -45.28 -44.28 -14.91
CA GLY A 86 -45.53 -44.57 -16.32
C GLY A 86 -46.43 -43.55 -17.02
N ASN A 87 -46.69 -42.40 -16.39
CA ASN A 87 -47.49 -41.31 -16.95
C ASN A 87 -46.70 -40.46 -17.96
N LEU A 88 -45.37 -40.47 -17.84
CA LEU A 88 -44.44 -39.82 -18.77
C LEU A 88 -43.39 -40.84 -19.24
N ASP A 89 -42.96 -40.68 -20.49
CA ASP A 89 -41.79 -41.35 -21.06
C ASP A 89 -40.66 -40.35 -21.35
N ASP A 90 -39.50 -40.86 -21.78
CA ASP A 90 -38.32 -40.03 -22.05
C ASP A 90 -38.57 -38.95 -23.12
N ARG A 91 -39.45 -39.20 -24.09
CA ARG A 91 -39.76 -38.25 -25.17
C ARG A 91 -40.45 -36.99 -24.64
N HIS A 92 -41.16 -37.10 -23.52
CA HIS A 92 -41.80 -35.96 -22.87
C HIS A 92 -40.81 -35.06 -22.13
N VAL A 93 -39.60 -35.55 -21.83
CA VAL A 93 -38.57 -34.82 -21.05
C VAL A 93 -37.32 -34.45 -21.86
N ASP A 94 -37.23 -34.88 -23.12
CA ASP A 94 -36.08 -34.62 -24.00
C ASP A 94 -35.69 -33.12 -24.08
N GLY A 95 -36.67 -32.24 -24.27
CA GLY A 95 -36.40 -30.79 -24.34
C GLY A 95 -35.83 -30.23 -23.02
N MET A 96 -36.24 -30.80 -21.90
CA MET A 96 -35.76 -30.44 -20.57
C MET A 96 -34.33 -30.96 -20.33
N ASN A 97 -34.04 -32.19 -20.78
CA ASN A 97 -32.69 -32.76 -20.74
C ASN A 97 -31.72 -31.91 -21.57
N SER A 98 -32.10 -31.52 -22.79
CA SER A 98 -31.29 -30.63 -23.63
C SER A 98 -31.07 -29.25 -22.97
N THR A 99 -32.07 -28.72 -22.27
CA THR A 99 -31.93 -27.45 -21.53
C THR A 99 -30.92 -27.59 -20.38
N LEU A 100 -30.95 -28.71 -19.64
CA LEU A 100 -30.00 -29.00 -18.57
C LEU A 100 -28.57 -29.14 -19.09
N GLU A 101 -28.38 -29.84 -20.22
CA GLU A 101 -27.08 -29.99 -20.87
C GLU A 101 -26.49 -28.61 -21.23
N ASN A 102 -27.29 -27.73 -21.84
CA ASN A 102 -26.85 -26.38 -22.18
C ASN A 102 -26.42 -25.56 -20.95
N ILE A 103 -27.14 -25.68 -19.82
CA ILE A 103 -26.79 -25.01 -18.56
C ILE A 103 -25.46 -25.56 -18.02
N CYS A 104 -25.28 -26.88 -18.04
CA CYS A 104 -24.04 -27.53 -17.62
C CYS A 104 -22.85 -27.10 -18.47
N ASP A 105 -23.00 -27.08 -19.79
CA ASP A 105 -21.97 -26.65 -20.73
C ASP A 105 -21.58 -25.19 -20.54
N ALA A 106 -22.55 -24.32 -20.31
CA ALA A 106 -22.31 -22.91 -20.00
C ALA A 106 -21.51 -22.74 -18.70
N ASN A 107 -21.84 -23.52 -17.67
CA ASN A 107 -21.10 -23.51 -16.40
C ASN A 107 -19.65 -23.99 -16.57
N VAL A 108 -19.44 -25.09 -17.30
CA VAL A 108 -18.09 -25.60 -17.61
C VAL A 108 -17.27 -24.55 -18.35
N LYS A 109 -17.83 -23.91 -19.38
CA LYS A 109 -17.17 -22.84 -20.15
C LYS A 109 -16.81 -21.66 -19.25
N TYR A 110 -17.71 -21.24 -18.37
CA TYR A 110 -17.46 -20.14 -17.43
C TYR A 110 -16.35 -20.49 -16.44
N ARG A 111 -16.37 -21.70 -15.87
CA ARG A 111 -15.33 -22.18 -14.95
C ARG A 111 -13.96 -22.19 -15.62
N LEU A 112 -13.85 -22.75 -16.83
CA LEU A 112 -12.60 -22.77 -17.59
C LEU A 112 -12.07 -21.37 -17.88
N LYS A 113 -12.95 -20.43 -18.24
CA LYS A 113 -12.57 -19.02 -18.44
C LYS A 113 -12.03 -18.40 -17.16
N LEU A 114 -12.65 -18.67 -16.03
CA LEU A 114 -12.24 -18.16 -14.72
C LEU A 114 -10.90 -18.78 -14.28
N GLU A 115 -10.73 -20.09 -14.45
CA GLU A 115 -9.46 -20.79 -14.19
C GLU A 115 -8.32 -20.21 -15.03
N HIS A 116 -8.56 -19.97 -16.32
CA HIS A 116 -7.58 -19.33 -17.20
C HIS A 116 -7.22 -17.91 -16.74
N GLN A 117 -8.21 -17.12 -16.31
CA GLN A 117 -7.96 -15.78 -15.75
C GLN A 117 -7.13 -15.84 -14.46
N VAL A 118 -7.45 -16.77 -13.56
CA VAL A 118 -6.70 -16.98 -12.32
C VAL A 118 -5.25 -17.34 -12.62
N GLU A 119 -5.01 -18.25 -13.57
CA GLU A 119 -3.66 -18.67 -13.93
C GLU A 119 -2.85 -17.55 -14.58
N ARG A 120 -3.49 -16.76 -15.45
CA ARG A 120 -2.89 -15.56 -16.04
C ARG A 120 -2.47 -14.55 -14.94
N LEU A 121 -3.36 -14.29 -13.98
CA LEU A 121 -3.07 -13.37 -12.88
C LEU A 121 -1.96 -13.89 -11.95
N ARG A 122 -1.89 -15.20 -11.71
CA ARG A 122 -0.79 -15.82 -10.94
C ARG A 122 0.55 -15.64 -11.65
N THR A 123 0.58 -15.89 -12.95
CA THR A 123 1.78 -15.70 -13.78
C THR A 123 2.23 -14.25 -13.76
N GLN A 124 1.31 -13.30 -13.98
CA GLN A 124 1.61 -11.87 -13.94
C GLN A 124 2.13 -11.43 -12.57
N ARG A 125 1.51 -11.90 -11.48
CA ARG A 125 1.97 -11.63 -10.11
C ARG A 125 3.37 -12.18 -9.86
N ARG A 126 3.70 -13.35 -10.38
CA ARG A 126 5.04 -13.95 -10.27
C ARG A 126 6.08 -13.09 -10.99
N LEU A 127 5.78 -12.63 -12.21
CA LEU A 127 6.65 -11.75 -12.99
C LEU A 127 6.92 -10.43 -12.26
N MET A 128 5.88 -9.73 -11.80
CA MET A 128 6.05 -8.49 -11.05
C MET A 128 6.92 -8.67 -9.80
N ARG A 129 6.75 -9.79 -9.07
CA ARG A 129 7.59 -10.08 -7.90
C ARG A 129 9.05 -10.29 -8.27
N GLN A 130 9.32 -10.88 -9.43
CA GLN A 130 10.68 -11.08 -9.91
C GLN A 130 11.33 -9.75 -10.33
N GLU A 131 10.59 -8.92 -11.07
CA GLU A 131 11.03 -7.57 -11.47
C GLU A 131 11.30 -6.70 -10.25
N TYR A 132 10.38 -6.67 -9.28
CA TYR A 132 10.55 -5.91 -8.05
C TYR A 132 11.79 -6.34 -7.26
N ARG A 133 12.05 -7.66 -7.18
CA ARG A 133 13.29 -8.16 -6.57
C ARG A 133 14.54 -7.74 -7.33
N GLY A 134 14.48 -7.69 -8.66
CA GLY A 134 15.57 -7.17 -9.49
C GLY A 134 15.84 -5.70 -9.17
N PHE A 135 14.80 -4.88 -9.21
CA PHE A 135 14.87 -3.45 -8.91
C PHE A 135 15.39 -3.16 -7.49
N ALA A 136 14.90 -3.90 -6.49
CA ALA A 136 15.36 -3.76 -5.12
C ALA A 136 16.88 -4.02 -4.99
N ARG A 137 17.40 -5.06 -5.66
CA ARG A 137 18.85 -5.34 -5.67
C ARG A 137 19.66 -4.24 -6.34
N GLU A 138 19.13 -3.65 -7.40
CA GLU A 138 19.79 -2.56 -8.10
C GLU A 138 19.84 -1.29 -7.24
N ILE A 139 18.73 -0.94 -6.57
CA ILE A 139 18.69 0.14 -5.58
C ILE A 139 19.69 -0.11 -4.46
N ASP A 140 19.73 -1.32 -3.90
CA ASP A 140 20.67 -1.65 -2.82
C ASP A 140 22.12 -1.47 -3.28
N THR A 141 22.44 -1.94 -4.49
CA THR A 141 23.78 -1.79 -5.09
C THR A 141 24.13 -0.32 -5.28
N MET A 142 23.19 0.47 -5.80
CA MET A 142 23.36 1.91 -5.98
C MET A 142 23.55 2.62 -4.63
N GLY A 143 22.74 2.28 -3.63
CA GLY A 143 22.84 2.81 -2.27
C GLY A 143 24.18 2.51 -1.62
N GLN A 144 24.72 1.30 -1.81
CA GLN A 144 26.07 0.96 -1.34
C GLN A 144 27.15 1.81 -2.03
N ARG A 145 27.06 2.00 -3.35
CA ARG A 145 28.00 2.86 -4.09
C ARG A 145 27.95 4.31 -3.60
N TYR A 146 26.75 4.87 -3.42
CA TYR A 146 26.60 6.22 -2.89
C TYR A 146 27.13 6.35 -1.47
N ARG A 147 26.85 5.38 -0.60
CA ARG A 147 27.40 5.36 0.76
C ARG A 147 28.94 5.37 0.74
N GLY A 148 29.55 4.55 -0.11
CA GLY A 148 31.01 4.52 -0.28
C GLY A 148 31.57 5.87 -0.75
N LYS A 149 30.93 6.51 -1.74
CA LYS A 149 31.32 7.85 -2.20
C LYS A 149 31.22 8.89 -1.09
N VAL A 150 30.10 8.92 -0.37
CA VAL A 150 29.88 9.87 0.74
C VAL A 150 30.92 9.68 1.84
N GLN A 151 31.25 8.43 2.21
CA GLN A 151 32.28 8.15 3.20
C GLN A 151 33.67 8.61 2.74
N SER A 152 34.02 8.38 1.46
CA SER A 152 35.29 8.85 0.89
C SER A 152 35.39 10.38 0.89
N LEU A 153 34.34 11.08 0.43
CA LEU A 153 34.30 12.54 0.47
C LEU A 153 34.39 13.06 1.91
N ALA A 154 33.68 12.44 2.86
CA ALA A 154 33.75 12.83 4.26
C ALA A 154 35.17 12.69 4.84
N SER A 155 35.92 11.64 4.46
CA SER A 155 37.33 11.52 4.86
C SER A 155 38.21 12.59 4.24
N GLN A 156 38.04 12.90 2.95
CA GLN A 156 38.81 13.94 2.27
C GLN A 156 38.56 15.32 2.88
N VAL A 157 37.31 15.67 3.15
CA VAL A 157 36.95 16.92 3.82
C VAL A 157 37.62 17.02 5.19
N LYS A 158 37.61 15.93 5.97
CA LYS A 158 38.25 15.89 7.28
C LYS A 158 39.77 16.10 7.19
N ASP A 159 40.41 15.52 6.18
CA ASP A 159 41.85 15.67 6.00
C ASP A 159 42.23 17.08 5.52
N LEU A 160 41.47 17.65 4.59
CA LEU A 160 41.62 19.05 4.17
C LEU A 160 41.40 20.02 5.35
N GLN A 161 40.43 19.75 6.22
CA GLN A 161 40.21 20.56 7.43
C GLN A 161 41.42 20.54 8.38
N LYS A 162 42.09 19.39 8.53
CA LYS A 162 43.32 19.32 9.34
C LYS A 162 44.45 20.11 8.70
N GLU A 163 44.62 20.00 7.38
CA GLU A 163 45.64 20.73 6.64
C GLU A 163 45.44 22.24 6.75
N VAL A 164 44.20 22.71 6.56
CA VAL A 164 43.84 24.12 6.74
C VAL A 164 44.12 24.59 8.18
N ALA A 165 43.81 23.77 9.20
CA ALA A 165 44.10 24.10 10.59
C ALA A 165 45.61 24.22 10.86
N LEU A 166 46.43 23.32 10.30
CA LEU A 166 47.89 23.37 10.41
C LEU A 166 48.45 24.63 9.76
N LEU A 167 48.08 24.91 8.51
CA LEU A 167 48.53 26.10 7.77
C LEU A 167 48.10 27.40 8.46
N THR A 168 46.91 27.42 9.06
CA THR A 168 46.42 28.56 9.84
C THR A 168 47.27 28.78 11.10
N GLY A 169 47.67 27.70 11.77
CA GLY A 169 48.60 27.75 12.91
C GLY A 169 49.98 28.28 12.52
N GLU A 170 50.58 27.75 11.45
CA GLU A 170 51.88 28.21 10.93
C GLU A 170 51.84 29.69 10.52
N LYS A 171 50.80 30.11 9.82
CA LYS A 171 50.58 31.51 9.46
C LYS A 171 50.45 32.41 10.69
N GLY A 172 49.83 31.91 11.77
CA GLY A 172 49.74 32.61 13.06
C GLY A 172 51.11 32.83 13.70
N LEU A 173 51.94 31.78 13.75
CA LEU A 173 53.31 31.87 14.28
C LEU A 173 54.20 32.81 13.46
N LEU A 174 54.12 32.73 12.13
CA LEU A 174 54.86 33.63 11.25
C LEU A 174 54.44 35.09 11.47
N ARG A 175 53.14 35.36 11.61
CA ARG A 175 52.64 36.70 11.91
C ARG A 175 53.19 37.22 13.24
N GLN A 176 53.15 36.41 14.30
CA GLN A 176 53.72 36.78 15.61
C GLN A 176 55.21 37.09 15.51
N PHE A 177 55.98 36.25 14.80
CA PHE A 177 57.41 36.48 14.59
C PHE A 177 57.69 37.82 13.88
N TRP A 178 56.94 38.14 12.83
CA TRP A 178 57.08 39.42 12.12
C TRP A 178 56.68 40.62 12.98
N GLU A 179 55.61 40.50 13.78
CA GLU A 179 55.20 41.54 14.72
C GLU A 179 56.26 41.79 15.79
N GLU A 180 56.85 40.73 16.37
CA GLU A 180 57.95 40.84 17.32
C GLU A 180 59.19 41.50 16.71
N GLN A 181 59.57 41.11 15.48
CA GLN A 181 60.70 41.74 14.78
C GLN A 181 60.45 43.23 14.53
N SER A 182 59.26 43.59 14.05
CA SER A 182 58.89 44.99 13.84
C SER A 182 58.92 45.79 15.14
N GLN A 183 58.48 45.21 16.27
CA GLN A 183 58.57 45.86 17.58
C GLN A 183 60.03 46.03 18.04
N ARG A 184 60.88 45.02 17.84
CA ARG A 184 62.32 45.11 18.17
C ARG A 184 63.00 46.20 17.36
N GLU A 185 62.72 46.30 16.07
CA GLU A 185 63.24 47.37 15.21
C GLU A 185 62.76 48.74 15.68
N LYS A 186 61.46 48.90 15.98
CA LYS A 186 60.92 50.16 16.53
C LYS A 186 61.60 50.55 17.85
N MET A 187 61.85 49.59 18.75
CA MET A 187 62.57 49.84 20.00
C MET A 187 64.04 50.18 19.78
N ALA A 188 64.71 49.58 18.80
CA ALA A 188 66.09 49.91 18.43
C ALA A 188 66.21 51.33 17.86
N ILE A 189 65.28 51.73 16.98
CA ILE A 189 65.23 53.07 16.39
C ILE A 189 64.86 54.12 17.45
N GLY A 190 63.85 53.85 18.30
CA GLY A 190 63.45 54.75 19.39
C GLY A 190 64.56 55.01 20.42
N ARG A 191 65.43 54.04 20.65
CA ARG A 191 66.59 54.19 21.55
C ARG A 191 67.70 55.08 20.98
N CYS A 192 67.79 55.22 19.65
CA CYS A 192 68.73 56.15 19.00
C CYS A 192 68.19 57.59 18.85
N VAL A 193 66.87 57.78 18.86
CA VAL A 193 66.23 59.11 18.72
C VAL A 193 65.95 59.78 20.08
N SER A 194 66.17 59.07 21.20
CA SER A 194 66.02 59.59 22.56
C SER A 194 67.16 60.53 23.01
N GLU A 195 68.26 60.62 22.25
CA GLU A 195 69.42 61.45 22.59
C GLU A 195 69.46 62.80 21.84
N GLU A 196 68.50 63.05 20.94
CA GLU A 196 68.49 64.24 20.08
C GLU A 196 67.11 64.92 20.00
N ARG A 197 66.39 65.00 21.13
CA ARG A 197 65.20 65.86 21.21
C ARG A 197 64.96 66.43 22.60
N ALA A 198 65.91 67.24 23.03
CA ALA A 198 65.71 68.29 24.03
C ALA A 198 65.92 69.65 23.36
N THR A 199 64.96 70.04 22.52
CA THR A 199 64.54 71.42 22.16
C THR A 199 63.72 71.31 20.88
N ASP A 200 62.41 71.54 20.93
CA ASP A 200 61.83 72.74 20.33
C ASP A 200 60.32 72.70 20.47
N GLU A 201 59.78 73.79 20.99
CA GLU A 201 58.38 74.03 21.23
C GLU A 201 57.69 74.47 19.94
N GLY A 202 56.43 74.06 19.78
CA GLY A 202 55.46 74.80 18.99
C GLY A 202 55.37 74.42 17.50
N TYR A 203 54.24 73.84 17.11
CA TYR A 203 53.17 74.64 16.50
C TYR A 203 51.90 73.81 16.31
N ASN A 204 50.81 74.51 16.57
CA ASN A 204 49.41 74.16 16.45
C ASN A 204 48.99 74.07 14.96
N ALA A 205 48.23 73.05 14.56
CA ALA A 205 47.38 73.14 13.37
C ALA A 205 46.16 72.23 13.48
N GLN A 206 45.00 72.87 13.38
CA GLN A 206 43.65 72.35 13.42
C GLN A 206 43.23 71.64 12.13
N GLY A 207 42.58 70.47 12.26
CA GLY A 207 41.46 69.95 11.44
C GLY A 207 41.67 69.69 9.93
N PRO A 208 40.70 69.06 9.23
CA PRO A 208 39.36 68.64 9.67
C PRO A 208 39.05 67.14 9.48
N GLU A 209 37.88 66.81 10.03
CA GLU A 209 37.05 65.62 9.83
C GLU A 209 36.86 65.27 8.35
N GLY A 210 36.77 63.97 8.08
CA GLY A 210 36.46 63.41 6.78
C GLY A 210 35.83 62.04 6.97
N ASP A 211 34.53 62.06 7.29
CA ASP A 211 33.62 60.93 7.15
C ASP A 211 33.68 60.37 5.72
N ALA A 212 33.73 59.04 5.60
CA ALA A 212 33.15 58.32 4.47
C ALA A 212 33.01 56.85 4.86
N ASP A 213 31.80 56.52 5.32
CA ASP A 213 31.18 55.22 5.10
C ASP A 213 31.40 54.76 3.66
N GLU A 214 31.75 53.48 3.46
CA GLU A 214 31.21 52.73 2.33
C GLU A 214 31.26 51.23 2.63
N ALA A 215 30.11 50.75 3.09
CA ALA A 215 29.69 49.38 3.03
C ALA A 215 29.09 49.10 1.65
N TRP A 216 29.53 48.04 0.98
CA TRP A 216 28.79 47.29 -0.06
C TRP A 216 29.26 45.84 0.07
N GLU A 217 28.50 45.02 0.78
CA GLU A 217 27.45 44.12 0.28
C GLU A 217 27.98 42.92 -0.53
N GLU A 218 27.61 41.76 0.01
CA GLU A 218 27.71 40.43 -0.57
C GLU A 218 26.92 40.34 -1.88
N GLU A 219 27.49 39.69 -2.89
CA GLU A 219 26.69 39.08 -3.95
C GLU A 219 27.14 37.62 -4.06
N SER A 220 26.47 36.77 -3.28
CA SER A 220 26.42 35.33 -3.48
C SER A 220 25.11 34.96 -4.16
N ASP A 221 25.19 33.86 -4.92
CA ASP A 221 24.13 33.03 -5.47
C ASP A 221 23.55 33.43 -6.82
N HIS A 222 23.98 32.70 -7.87
CA HIS A 222 23.11 31.94 -8.78
C HIS A 222 23.92 30.74 -9.33
N GLN A 223 23.68 29.55 -8.76
CA GLN A 223 24.05 28.26 -9.35
C GLN A 223 22.78 27.51 -9.78
N GLU A 224 22.88 26.93 -10.98
CA GLU A 224 21.90 26.13 -11.73
C GLU A 224 21.42 24.84 -11.03
#